data_AF-A0A2N5ZZG1-F1
#
_entry.id   AF-A0A2N5ZZG1-F1
#
_cell.length_a   1.000
_cell.length_b   1.000
_cell.length_c   1.000
_cell.angle_alpha   90.00
_cell.angle_beta   90.00
_cell.angle_gamma   90.00
#
_symmetry.space_group_name_H-M   'P 1'
#
loop_
_entity.id
_entity.type
_entity.pdbx_description
1 polymer ?
#
loop_
_entity_poly.entity_id
_entity_poly.type
_entity_poly.pdbx_seq_one_letter_code
_entity_poly.pdbx_strand_id
1 'polypeptide(L)'
;MIFNQNMGKSRGVPLNELSFDARVGLFAHELAHIIDYRRKRSLGIIALGFKYVTKRGKQELEHTIDRIIIWRGFGHQLYQYAVEVSKNQAISDDYRKRRQSIYLQPEEIIELIKIVEAHRSE
;
A
#
# COMPACT_ATOMS: atom_id res chain seq x y z
N MET A 1 -5.43 -1.27 -3.36
CA MET A 1 -6.86 -1.31 -2.94
C MET A 1 -7.51 -0.03 -3.42
N ILE A 2 -8.46 -0.05 -4.35
CA ILE A 2 -9.21 1.18 -4.71
C ILE A 2 -9.90 1.73 -3.46
N PHE A 3 -9.71 3.02 -3.17
CA PHE A 3 -10.33 3.82 -2.10
C PHE A 3 -11.59 3.18 -1.51
N ASN A 4 -11.47 2.63 -0.30
CA ASN A 4 -12.57 1.91 0.31
C ASN A 4 -13.23 2.75 1.41
N GLN A 5 -14.15 3.64 1.02
CA GLN A 5 -15.02 4.36 1.96
C GLN A 5 -16.19 3.50 2.48
N ASN A 6 -16.13 2.16 2.36
CA ASN A 6 -17.25 1.23 2.60
C ASN A 6 -18.04 1.56 3.87
N MET A 7 -19.33 1.83 3.73
CA MET A 7 -20.26 1.96 4.87
C MET A 7 -20.69 0.58 5.43
N GLY A 8 -20.13 -0.53 4.93
CA GLY A 8 -20.43 -1.92 5.31
C GLY A 8 -19.44 -2.58 6.27
N LYS A 9 -19.39 -3.93 6.29
CA LYS A 9 -18.56 -4.73 7.23
C LYS A 9 -17.05 -4.48 7.14
N SER A 10 -16.54 -4.04 5.99
CA SER A 10 -15.12 -3.70 5.79
C SER A 10 -14.95 -2.19 5.58
N ARG A 11 -15.25 -1.39 6.61
CA ARG A 11 -15.10 0.07 6.58
C ARG A 11 -13.63 0.48 6.61
N GLY A 12 -13.20 1.22 5.59
CA GLY A 12 -11.85 1.80 5.51
C GLY A 12 -11.79 3.21 6.11
N VAL A 13 -10.60 3.82 6.05
CA VAL A 13 -10.35 5.14 6.66
C VAL A 13 -10.96 6.27 5.81
N PRO A 14 -11.74 7.19 6.40
CA PRO A 14 -12.17 8.42 5.73
C PRO A 14 -10.98 9.32 5.35
N LEU A 15 -10.99 9.90 4.14
CA LEU A 15 -9.86 10.72 3.65
C LEU A 15 -9.60 11.98 4.46
N ASN A 16 -10.65 12.54 5.07
CA ASN A 16 -10.57 13.72 5.94
C ASN A 16 -9.95 13.41 7.31
N GLU A 17 -9.84 12.14 7.71
CA GLU A 17 -9.17 11.71 8.93
C GLU A 17 -7.67 11.45 8.74
N LEU A 18 -7.18 11.49 7.50
CA LEU A 18 -5.76 11.34 7.17
C LEU A 18 -5.06 12.69 7.11
N SER A 19 -3.79 12.74 7.52
CA SER A 19 -2.91 13.90 7.31
C SER A 19 -2.66 14.15 5.81
N PHE A 20 -2.08 15.30 5.48
CA PHE A 20 -1.68 15.58 4.10
C PHE A 20 -0.68 14.52 3.58
N ASP A 21 0.35 14.19 4.35
CA ASP A 21 1.34 13.19 3.96
C ASP A 21 0.74 11.80 3.80
N ALA A 22 -0.15 11.38 4.70
CA ALA A 22 -0.84 10.10 4.58
C ALA A 22 -1.74 10.05 3.34
N ARG A 23 -2.41 11.16 2.99
CA ARG A 23 -3.15 11.25 1.73
C ARG A 23 -2.23 11.16 0.52
N VAL A 24 -1.09 11.86 0.53
CA VAL A 24 -0.09 11.77 -0.56
C VAL A 24 0.40 10.32 -0.70
N GLY A 25 0.67 9.63 0.40
CA GLY A 25 1.10 8.22 0.40
C GLY A 25 0.05 7.30 -0.19
N LEU A 26 -1.22 7.47 0.19
CA LEU A 26 -2.36 6.76 -0.38
C LEU A 26 -2.48 7.00 -1.90
N PHE A 27 -2.42 8.25 -2.36
CA PHE A 27 -2.48 8.55 -3.80
C PHE A 27 -1.27 8.01 -4.55
N ALA A 28 -0.07 8.10 -3.98
CA ALA A 28 1.13 7.52 -4.55
C ALA A 28 1.01 6.01 -4.71
N HIS A 29 0.36 5.32 -3.77
CA HIS A 29 0.07 3.88 -3.84
C HIS A 29 -0.83 3.50 -5.00
N GLU A 30 -1.96 4.19 -5.11
CA GLU A 30 -2.91 3.90 -6.20
C GLU A 30 -2.31 4.27 -7.57
N LEU A 31 -1.46 5.30 -7.64
CA LEU A 31 -0.73 5.63 -8.86
C LEU A 31 0.37 4.59 -9.19
N ALA A 32 1.04 4.04 -8.18
CA ALA A 32 2.04 3.00 -8.35
C ALA A 32 1.43 1.71 -8.88
N HIS A 33 0.18 1.37 -8.50
CA HIS A 33 -0.59 0.32 -9.18
C HIS A 33 -0.68 0.60 -10.69
N ILE A 34 -1.12 1.79 -11.11
CA ILE A 34 -1.24 2.16 -12.53
C ILE A 34 0.10 2.04 -13.27
N ILE A 35 1.19 2.49 -12.64
CA ILE A 35 2.54 2.37 -13.19
C ILE A 35 2.93 0.89 -13.39
N ASP A 36 2.68 0.05 -12.39
CA ASP A 36 2.97 -1.38 -12.47
C ASP A 36 2.14 -2.06 -13.57
N TYR A 37 0.85 -1.74 -13.68
CA TYR A 37 -0.01 -2.21 -14.78
C TYR A 37 0.54 -1.83 -16.15
N ARG A 38 0.92 -0.55 -16.36
CA ARG A 38 1.42 -0.06 -17.66
C ARG A 38 2.74 -0.70 -18.09
N ARG A 39 3.52 -1.24 -17.15
CA ARG A 39 4.80 -1.92 -17.44
C ARG A 39 4.62 -3.39 -17.84
N LYS A 40 3.44 -3.98 -17.65
CA LYS A 40 3.20 -5.41 -17.96
C LYS A 40 2.68 -5.59 -19.38
N ARG A 41 3.16 -6.64 -20.05
CA ARG A 41 2.57 -7.16 -21.32
C ARG A 41 1.28 -7.94 -21.02
N SER A 42 0.46 -8.22 -22.04
CA SER A 42 -0.87 -8.84 -21.90
C SER A 42 -0.90 -10.13 -21.06
N LEU A 43 0.09 -11.02 -21.20
CA LEU A 43 0.22 -12.23 -20.36
C LEU A 43 0.52 -11.92 -18.89
N GLY A 44 1.25 -10.84 -18.63
CA GLY A 44 1.52 -10.35 -17.28
C GLY A 44 0.28 -9.78 -16.59
N ILE A 45 -0.70 -9.26 -17.34
CA ILE A 45 -1.99 -8.82 -16.81
C ILE A 45 -2.85 -10.03 -16.41
N ILE A 46 -2.83 -11.10 -17.19
CA ILE A 46 -3.53 -12.35 -16.85
C ILE A 46 -2.92 -12.97 -15.58
N ALA A 47 -1.59 -13.09 -15.51
CA ALA A 47 -0.89 -13.58 -14.32
C ALA A 47 -1.18 -12.73 -13.06
N LEU A 48 -1.29 -11.42 -13.25
CA LEU A 48 -1.70 -10.49 -12.20
C LEU A 48 -3.12 -10.79 -11.69
N GLY A 49 -4.06 -11.08 -12.59
CA GLY A 49 -5.40 -11.55 -12.25
C GLY A 49 -5.38 -12.78 -11.35
N PHE A 50 -4.56 -13.80 -11.68
CA PHE A 50 -4.40 -14.99 -10.84
C PHE A 50 -3.81 -14.68 -9.46
N LYS A 51 -2.85 -13.76 -9.37
CA LYS A 51 -2.27 -13.34 -8.08
C LYS A 51 -3.31 -12.70 -7.16
N TYR A 52 -4.29 -11.97 -7.70
CA TYR A 52 -5.37 -11.38 -6.88
C TYR A 52 -6.30 -12.40 -6.23
N VAL A 53 -6.39 -13.62 -6.77
CA VAL A 53 -7.26 -14.68 -6.23
C VAL A 53 -6.73 -15.26 -4.92
N THR A 54 -5.41 -15.27 -4.74
CA THR A 54 -4.78 -15.87 -3.55
C THR A 54 -4.33 -14.79 -2.59
N LYS A 55 -4.42 -15.08 -1.27
CA LYS A 55 -3.92 -14.15 -0.23
C LYS A 55 -2.43 -13.85 -0.42
N ARG A 56 -1.63 -14.88 -0.67
CA ARG A 56 -0.18 -14.77 -0.91
C ARG A 56 0.13 -13.93 -2.16
N GLY A 57 -0.57 -14.21 -3.27
CA GLY A 57 -0.39 -13.43 -4.49
C GLY A 57 -0.75 -11.96 -4.29
N LYS A 58 -1.84 -11.67 -3.57
CA LYS A 58 -2.23 -10.29 -3.23
C LYS A 58 -1.19 -9.59 -2.36
N GLN A 59 -0.64 -10.29 -1.35
CA GLN A 59 0.44 -9.76 -0.52
C GLN A 59 1.68 -9.40 -1.35
N GLU A 60 2.13 -10.32 -2.22
CA GLU A 60 3.27 -10.07 -3.11
C GLU A 60 3.06 -8.84 -4.00
N LEU A 61 1.84 -8.64 -4.51
CA LEU A 61 1.50 -7.48 -5.31
C LEU A 61 1.59 -6.20 -4.49
N GLU A 62 0.88 -6.12 -3.38
CA GLU A 62 0.86 -4.91 -2.54
C GLU A 62 2.28 -4.55 -2.05
N HIS A 63 3.08 -5.55 -1.63
CA HIS A 63 4.48 -5.32 -1.26
C HIS A 63 5.34 -4.84 -2.43
N THR A 64 5.06 -5.28 -3.66
CA THR A 64 5.76 -4.79 -4.87
C THR A 64 5.43 -3.33 -5.13
N ILE A 65 4.17 -2.95 -4.94
CA ILE A 65 3.71 -1.58 -5.09
C ILE A 65 4.35 -0.68 -4.03
N ASP A 66 4.35 -1.10 -2.76
CA ASP A 66 5.01 -0.38 -1.67
C ASP A 66 6.50 -0.12 -1.99
N ARG A 67 7.22 -1.14 -2.49
CA ARG A 67 8.63 -0.97 -2.93
C ARG A 67 8.79 0.03 -4.07
N ILE A 68 7.88 0.06 -5.04
CA ILE A 68 7.91 1.04 -6.15
C ILE A 68 7.77 2.47 -5.60
N ILE A 69 6.87 2.69 -4.63
CA ILE A 69 6.63 4.00 -4.01
C ILE A 69 7.85 4.45 -3.23
N ILE A 70 8.40 3.58 -2.37
CA ILE A 70 9.62 3.86 -1.57
C ILE A 70 10.78 4.21 -2.51
N TRP A 71 11.00 3.37 -3.54
CA TRP A 71 12.03 3.62 -4.55
C TRP A 71 11.83 4.93 -5.33
N ARG A 72 10.61 5.46 -5.41
CA ARG A 72 10.31 6.74 -6.06
C ARG A 72 10.37 7.95 -5.13
N GLY A 73 10.77 7.75 -3.87
CA GLY A 73 10.95 8.84 -2.89
C GLY A 73 9.69 9.18 -2.08
N PHE A 74 8.66 8.34 -2.13
CA PHE A 74 7.42 8.54 -1.36
C PHE A 74 7.36 7.67 -0.09
N GLY A 75 8.52 7.20 0.39
CA GLY A 75 8.61 6.30 1.54
C GLY A 75 8.05 6.90 2.83
N HIS A 76 8.39 8.15 3.14
CA HIS A 76 7.85 8.84 4.32
C HIS A 76 6.32 8.94 4.29
N GLN A 77 5.74 9.30 3.14
CA GLN A 77 4.29 9.42 2.97
C GLN A 77 3.59 8.06 3.08
N LEU A 78 4.20 7.00 2.53
CA LEU A 78 3.71 5.63 2.69
C LEU A 78 3.73 5.19 4.16
N TYR A 79 4.81 5.49 4.88
CA TYR A 79 4.94 5.22 6.31
C TYR A 79 3.83 5.93 7.10
N GLN A 80 3.64 7.23 6.88
CA GLN A 80 2.60 8.01 7.56
C GLN A 80 1.20 7.44 7.29
N TYR A 81 0.92 7.06 6.05
CA TYR A 81 -0.33 6.37 5.71
C TYR A 81 -0.50 5.05 6.48
N ALA A 82 0.53 4.21 6.54
CA ALA A 82 0.47 2.93 7.26
C ALA A 82 0.22 3.12 8.76
N VAL A 83 0.90 4.09 9.39
CA VAL A 83 0.73 4.41 10.81
C VAL A 83 -0.67 4.92 11.10
N GLU A 84 -1.15 5.89 10.32
CA GLU A 84 -2.46 6.51 10.55
C GLU A 84 -3.59 5.51 10.34
N VAL A 85 -3.53 4.69 9.28
CA VAL A 85 -4.52 3.63 9.06
C VAL A 85 -4.50 2.60 10.19
N SER A 86 -3.33 2.20 10.67
CA SER A 86 -3.21 1.25 11.78
C SER A 86 -3.80 1.80 13.09
N LYS A 87 -3.69 3.10 13.34
CA LYS A 87 -4.19 3.75 14.56
C LYS A 87 -5.64 4.24 14.46
N ASN A 88 -6.19 4.31 13.25
CA ASN A 88 -7.52 4.86 13.03
C ASN A 88 -8.61 3.99 13.72
N GLN A 89 -9.49 4.60 14.50
CA GLN A 89 -10.55 3.88 15.22
C GLN A 89 -11.84 3.70 14.40
N ALA A 90 -11.97 4.44 13.29
CA ALA A 90 -13.14 4.37 12.41
C ALA A 90 -13.15 3.12 11.52
N ILE A 91 -12.01 2.43 11.34
CA ILE A 91 -11.95 1.18 10.56
C ILE A 91 -12.52 -0.01 11.31
N SER A 92 -13.12 -0.94 10.58
CA SER A 92 -13.63 -2.19 11.19
C SER A 92 -12.51 -3.18 11.52
N ASP A 93 -12.73 -4.05 12.50
CA ASP A 93 -11.76 -5.09 12.88
C ASP A 93 -11.43 -6.06 11.74
N ASP A 94 -12.43 -6.41 10.92
CA ASP A 94 -12.22 -7.20 9.71
C ASP A 94 -11.25 -6.51 8.73
N TYR A 95 -11.48 -5.22 8.48
CA TYR A 95 -10.61 -4.42 7.62
C TYR A 95 -9.19 -4.35 8.16
N ARG A 96 -9.05 -4.09 9.47
CA ARG A 96 -7.77 -4.04 10.19
C ARG A 96 -7.00 -5.36 10.05
N LYS A 97 -7.63 -6.48 10.41
CA LYS A 97 -7.02 -7.83 10.34
C LYS A 97 -6.60 -8.18 8.91
N ARG A 98 -7.45 -7.87 7.94
CA ARG A 98 -7.14 -8.09 6.53
C ARG A 98 -5.92 -7.28 6.10
N ARG A 99 -5.84 -5.99 6.46
CA ARG A 99 -4.70 -5.16 6.10
C ARG A 99 -3.40 -5.65 6.74
N GLN A 100 -3.43 -5.97 8.02
CA GLN A 100 -2.26 -6.53 8.75
C GLN A 100 -1.71 -7.80 8.08
N SER A 101 -2.56 -8.56 7.39
CA SER A 101 -2.16 -9.81 6.75
C SER A 101 -1.69 -9.69 5.29
N ILE A 102 -1.78 -8.49 4.70
CA ILE A 102 -1.54 -8.26 3.26
C ILE A 102 -0.52 -7.17 3.00
N TYR A 103 -0.45 -6.14 3.86
CA TYR A 103 0.39 -4.97 3.65
C TYR A 103 1.60 -4.98 4.56
N LEU A 104 2.66 -4.30 4.12
CA LEU A 104 3.80 -4.02 4.97
C LEU A 104 3.38 -3.21 6.20
N GLN A 105 3.93 -3.58 7.34
CA GLN A 105 3.77 -2.86 8.59
C GLN A 105 4.71 -1.63 8.62
N PRO A 106 4.39 -0.60 9.44
CA PRO A 106 5.21 0.61 9.53
C PRO A 106 6.70 0.36 9.76
N GLU A 107 7.03 -0.65 10.57
CA GLU A 107 8.40 -1.04 10.88
C GLU A 107 9.13 -1.59 9.62
N GLU A 108 8.46 -2.44 8.85
CA GLU A 108 9.00 -2.98 7.59
C GLU A 108 9.23 -1.88 6.55
N ILE A 109 8.34 -0.88 6.52
CA ILE A 109 8.46 0.28 5.61
C ILE A 109 9.70 1.12 5.99
N ILE A 110 9.93 1.38 7.28
CA ILE A 110 11.11 2.12 7.74
C ILE A 110 12.40 1.41 7.32
N GLU A 111 12.48 0.09 7.51
CA GLU A 111 13.67 -0.67 7.13
C GLU A 111 13.93 -0.61 5.63
N LEU A 112 12.89 -0.70 4.80
CA LEU A 112 13.02 -0.54 3.35
C LEU A 112 13.45 0.87 2.94
N ILE A 113 12.98 1.92 3.62
CA ILE A 113 13.41 3.29 3.37
C ILE A 113 14.91 3.43 3.60
N LYS A 114 15.41 2.96 4.75
CA LYS A 114 16.84 3.01 5.09
C LYS A 114 17.69 2.30 4.04
N ILE A 115 17.27 1.12 3.58
CA ILE A 115 17.97 0.36 2.53
C ILE A 115 18.07 1.19 1.23
N VAL A 116 16.96 1.81 0.81
CA VAL A 116 16.93 2.61 -0.43
C VAL A 116 17.77 3.89 -0.31
N GLU A 117 17.77 4.54 0.85
CA GLU A 117 18.57 5.75 1.10
C GLU A 117 20.07 5.44 1.14
N ALA A 118 20.46 4.35 1.78
CA ALA A 118 21.85 3.88 1.78
C ALA A 118 22.35 3.62 0.35
N HIS A 119 21.56 2.88 -0.44
CA HIS A 119 21.92 2.56 -1.83
C HIS A 119 22.00 3.79 -2.75
N ARG A 120 21.26 4.87 -2.48
CA ARG A 120 21.34 6.12 -3.26
C ARG A 120 22.52 7.01 -2.89
N SER A 121 23.14 6.75 -1.74
CA SER A 121 24.29 7.51 -1.23
C SER A 121 25.63 6.93 -1.69
N GLU A 122 25.60 5.77 -2.35
CA GLU A 122 26.72 5.10 -3.04
C GLU A 122 26.88 5.60 -4.48
#